data_AF-A0A1A7XRG6-F1
#
_entry.id   AF-A0A1A7XRG6-F1
#
_cell.length_a   1.000
_cell.length_b   1.000
_cell.length_c   1.000
_cell.angle_alpha   90.00
_cell.angle_beta   90.00
_cell.angle_gamma   90.00
#
_symmetry.space_group_name_H-M   'P 1'
#
loop_
_entity.id
_entity.type
_entity.pdbx_description
1 polymer ?
#
loop_
_entity_poly.entity_id
_entity_poly.type
_entity_poly.pdbx_seq_one_letter_code
_entity_poly.pdbx_strand_id
1 'polypeptide(L)' 'LDAATGEIRTKEKLDREKLETFEVTVTAFETDNPEKSSERVVHVRLLDVNDNVPKLIETQAFICMQDIKPVLIMAQ' A
#
# COMPACT_ATOMS: atom_id res chain seq x y z
N LEU A 1 7.44 -14.75 -12.88
CA LEU A 1 8.53 -15.61 -12.38
C LEU A 1 9.41 -15.92 -13.56
N ASP A 2 10.69 -15.61 -13.47
CA ASP A 2 11.66 -16.08 -14.44
C ASP A 2 12.06 -17.52 -14.10
N ALA A 3 11.89 -18.43 -15.06
CA ALA A 3 12.07 -19.87 -14.82
C ALA A 3 13.55 -20.28 -14.63
N ALA A 4 14.49 -19.51 -15.18
CA ALA A 4 15.92 -19.84 -15.11
C ALA A 4 16.58 -19.28 -13.83
N THR A 5 16.15 -18.11 -13.38
CA THR A 5 16.76 -17.38 -12.26
C THR A 5 15.93 -17.43 -10.98
N GLY A 6 14.65 -17.77 -11.07
CA GLY A 6 13.72 -17.70 -9.95
C GLY A 6 13.28 -16.28 -9.60
N GLU A 7 13.58 -15.28 -10.42
CA GLU A 7 13.25 -13.88 -10.14
C GLU A 7 11.72 -13.65 -10.16
N ILE A 8 11.20 -13.06 -9.09
CA ILE A 8 9.80 -12.67 -8.98
C ILE A 8 9.68 -11.17 -9.27
N ARG A 9 8.80 -10.83 -10.21
CA ARG A 9 8.50 -9.46 -10.63
C ARG A 9 6.99 -9.23 -10.60
N THR A 10 6.58 -8.00 -10.36
CA THR A 10 5.18 -7.59 -10.43
C THR A 10 4.70 -7.62 -11.89
N LYS A 11 3.52 -8.18 -12.15
CA LYS A 11 2.91 -8.19 -13.48
C LYS A 11 2.31 -6.83 -13.86
N GLU A 12 1.81 -6.11 -12.85
CA GLU A 12 1.13 -4.83 -12.99
C GLU A 12 1.39 -3.95 -11.76
N LYS A 13 0.85 -2.73 -11.79
CA LYS A 13 0.94 -1.83 -10.63
C LYS A 13 0.15 -2.42 -9.47
N LEU A 14 0.77 -2.41 -8.30
CA LEU A 14 0.16 -2.87 -7.06
C LEU A 14 -0.34 -1.66 -6.26
N ASP A 15 -1.42 -1.87 -5.52
CA ASP A 15 -2.12 -0.84 -4.76
C ASP A 15 -2.49 -1.44 -3.42
N ARG A 16 -1.85 -0.97 -2.35
CA ARG A 16 -1.99 -1.54 -1.01
C ARG A 16 -3.40 -1.34 -0.48
N GLU A 17 -4.04 -0.22 -0.80
CA GLU A 17 -5.39 0.12 -0.40
C GLU A 17 -6.43 -0.79 -1.03
N LYS A 18 -6.09 -1.46 -2.14
CA LYS A 18 -6.91 -2.52 -2.73
C LYS A 18 -6.58 -3.90 -2.16
N LEU A 19 -5.31 -4.24 -2.05
CA LEU A 19 -4.86 -5.54 -1.55
C LEU A 19 -3.45 -5.44 -0.96
N GLU A 20 -3.32 -5.71 0.34
CA GLU A 20 -2.06 -5.54 1.08
C GLU A 20 -1.14 -6.76 1.06
N THR A 21 -1.68 -7.97 0.87
CA THR A 21 -0.93 -9.23 1.02
C THR A 21 -1.23 -10.18 -0.14
N PHE A 22 -0.20 -10.87 -0.60
CA PHE A 22 -0.26 -11.89 -1.64
C PHE A 22 0.40 -13.18 -1.16
N GLU A 23 -0.21 -14.31 -1.49
CA GLU A 23 0.37 -15.64 -1.35
C GLU A 23 0.70 -16.17 -2.75
N VAL A 24 1.99 -16.39 -3.01
CA VAL A 24 2.48 -16.85 -4.30
C VAL A 24 3.04 -18.25 -4.15
N THR A 25 2.35 -19.24 -4.72
CA THR A 25 2.83 -20.62 -4.78
C THR A 25 3.85 -20.77 -5.90
N VAL A 26 5.04 -21.24 -5.56
CA VAL A 26 6.15 -21.49 -6.49
C VAL A 26 6.42 -22.98 -6.52
N THR A 27 6.46 -23.54 -7.73
CA THR A 27 6.75 -24.96 -7.99
C THR A 27 8.04 -25.06 -8.79
N ALA A 28 9.02 -25.81 -8.28
CA ALA A 28 10.25 -26.16 -8.99
C ALA A 28 10.18 -27.64 -9.38
N PHE A 29 10.66 -28.00 -10.58
CA PHE A 29 10.66 -29.36 -11.09
C PHE A 29 11.91 -29.65 -11.93
N GLU A 30 12.32 -30.93 -12.01
CA GLU A 30 13.38 -31.37 -12.93
C GLU A 30 12.87 -31.30 -14.38
N THR A 31 13.66 -30.74 -15.31
CA THR A 31 13.26 -30.60 -16.72
C THR A 31 12.92 -31.94 -17.38
N ASP A 32 13.67 -32.99 -17.03
CA ASP A 32 13.51 -34.33 -17.60
C ASP A 32 12.50 -35.19 -16.83
N ASN A 33 12.07 -34.75 -15.64
CA ASN A 33 11.08 -35.47 -14.83
C ASN A 33 10.20 -34.50 -14.00
N PRO A 34 9.09 -34.02 -14.57
CA PRO A 34 8.15 -33.14 -13.89
C PRO A 34 7.51 -33.72 -12.62
N GLU A 35 7.46 -35.05 -12.47
CA GLU A 35 6.90 -35.70 -11.28
C GLU A 35 7.75 -35.43 -10.04
N LYS A 36 9.05 -35.18 -10.23
CA LYS A 36 9.93 -34.68 -9.18
C LYS A 36 9.80 -33.17 -9.08
N SER A 37 8.80 -32.74 -8.34
CA SER A 37 8.57 -31.33 -8.05
C SER A 37 8.60 -31.02 -6.55
N SER A 38 8.87 -29.76 -6.23
CA SER A 38 8.77 -29.22 -4.89
C SER A 38 8.00 -27.90 -4.94
N GLU A 39 7.10 -27.72 -3.98
CA GLU A 39 6.24 -26.55 -3.90
C GLU A 39 6.50 -25.76 -2.60
N ARG A 40 6.51 -24.44 -2.71
CA ARG A 40 6.63 -23.51 -1.58
C ARG A 40 5.77 -22.27 -1.76
N VAL A 41 5.21 -21.77 -0.67
CA VAL A 41 4.43 -20.54 -0.63
C VAL A 41 5.32 -19.36 -0.24
N VAL A 42 5.32 -18.32 -1.06
CA VAL A 42 6.00 -17.04 -0.80
C VAL A 42 4.95 -16.03 -0.36
N HIS A 43 5.11 -15.50 0.85
CA HIS A 43 4.25 -14.46 1.39
C HIS A 43 4.83 -13.08 1.04
N VAL A 44 4.06 -12.27 0.32
CA VAL A 44 4.45 -10.92 -0.10
C VAL A 44 3.54 -9.92 0.58
N ARG A 45 4.13 -8.95 1.28
CA ARG A 45 3.41 -7.85 1.91
C ARG A 45 3.79 -6.54 1.25
N LEU A 46 2.80 -5.77 0.83
CA LEU A 46 3.03 -4.44 0.30
C LEU A 46 3.32 -3.46 1.44
N LEU A 47 4.34 -2.64 1.22
CA LEU A 47 4.65 -1.54 2.12
C LEU A 47 3.75 -0.35 1.81
N ASP A 48 3.37 0.35 2.87
CA ASP A 48 2.59 1.56 2.78
C ASP A 48 3.39 2.70 2.14
N VAL A 49 2.73 3.45 1.28
CA VAL A 49 3.22 4.72 0.74
C VAL A 49 2.14 5.75 1.04
N ASN A 50 2.55 6.91 1.55
CA ASN A 50 1.61 7.98 1.89
C ASN A 50 1.13 8.73 0.63
N ASP A 51 0.37 8.06 -0.22
CA ASP A 51 -0.23 8.59 -1.46
C ASP A 51 -1.72 8.97 -1.31
N ASN A 52 -2.31 8.68 -0.14
CA ASN A 52 -3.67 9.04 0.20
C ASN A 52 -3.74 10.39 0.90
N VAL A 53 -4.33 11.38 0.23
CA VAL A 53 -4.56 12.70 0.84
C VAL A 53 -5.65 12.64 1.92
N PRO A 54 -5.47 13.34 3.06
CA PRO A 54 -6.51 13.44 4.08
C PRO A 54 -7.82 13.98 3.49
N LYS A 55 -8.94 13.36 3.87
CA LYS A 55 -10.28 13.83 3.51
C LYS A 55 -11.02 14.23 4.77
N LEU A 56 -11.55 15.45 4.76
CA LEU A 56 -12.50 15.88 5.78
C LEU A 56 -13.79 15.07 5.61
N ILE A 57 -14.20 14.39 6.67
CA ILE A 57 -15.48 13.65 6.70
C ILE A 57 -16.65 14.64 6.77
N GLU A 58 -16.41 15.80 7.39
CA GLU A 58 -17.37 16.89 7.53
C GLU A 58 -16.85 18.15 6.82
N THR A 59 -17.67 18.74 5.96
CA THR A 59 -17.37 20.01 5.27
C THR A 59 -17.70 21.23 6.12
N GLN A 60 -18.29 21.02 7.31
CA GLN A 60 -18.72 22.07 8.23
C GLN A 60 -18.07 21.83 9.59
N ALA A 61 -17.35 22.83 10.08
CA ALA A 61 -16.86 22.85 11.44
C ALA A 61 -17.40 24.10 12.14
N PHE A 62 -18.00 23.92 13.31
CA PHE A 62 -18.40 25.04 14.16
C PHE A 62 -17.26 25.36 15.12
N ILE A 63 -16.67 26.54 14.99
CA ILE A 63 -15.67 27.04 15.92
C ILE A 63 -16.41 27.94 16.93
N CYS A 64 -16.51 27.48 18.18
CA CYS A 64 -16.96 28.32 19.28
C CYS A 64 -15.74 28.99 19.90
N MET A 65 -15.53 30.27 19.60
CA MET A 65 -14.51 31.06 20.28
C MET A 65 -15.12 31.64 21.56
N GLN A 66 -14.62 31.23 22.72
CA GLN A 66 -14.83 31.96 23.96
C GLN A 66 -13.74 33.03 24.10
N ASP A 67 -14.13 34.24 24.50
CA ASP A 67 -13.26 35.38 24.78
C ASP A 67 -12.46 35.98 23.60
N ILE A 68 -13.14 36.38 22.51
CA ILE A 68 -12.51 37.19 21.45
C ILE A 68 -12.09 38.55 22.05
N LYS A 69 -10.79 38.73 22.35
CA LYS A 69 -10.25 40.02 22.76
C LYS A 69 -10.20 40.97 21.55
N PRO A 70 -10.68 42.21 21.65
CA PRO A 70 -10.60 43.16 20.56
C PRO A 70 -9.13 43.47 20.22
N VAL A 71 -8.78 43.35 18.94
CA VAL A 71 -7.48 43.79 18.43
C VAL A 71 -7.59 45.26 18.08
N LEU A 72 -6.82 46.12 18.75
CA LEU A 72 -6.74 47.54 18.42
C LEU A 72 -5.85 47.70 17.19
N ILE A 73 -6.43 48.03 16.04
CA ILE A 73 -5.68 48.39 14.84
C ILE A 73 -5.47 49.91 14.86
N MET A 74 -4.21 50.33 15.03
CA MET A 74 -3.82 51.72 14.87
C MET A 74 -3.67 52.01 13.38
N ALA A 75 -4.45 52.94 12.85
CA ALA A 75 -4.23 53.48 11.51
C ALA A 75 -2.99 54.40 11.52
N GLN A 76 -2.13 54.27 10.51
CA GLN A 76 -1.07 55.23 10.20
C GLN A 76 -1.55 56.25 9.17
#